data_AF-A0A6V8N2A0-F1
#
_entry.id   AF-A0A6V8N2A0-F1
#
_cell.length_a   1.000
_cell.length_b   1.000
_cell.length_c   1.000
_cell.angle_alpha   90.00
_cell.angle_beta   90.00
_cell.angle_gamma   90.00
#
_symmetry.space_group_name_H-M   'P 1'
#
loop_
_entity.id
_entity.type
_entity.pdbx_description
1 polymer ?
#
loop_
_entity_poly.entity_id
_entity_poly.type
_entity_poly.pdbx_seq_one_letter_code
_entity_poly.pdbx_strand_id
1 'polypeptide(L)'
;MKNTTEQRRGFRYGPALIALVIGICAGGVVAAHAAEAKGEELGKVHAGAGIACAMCHVDAQHPQPVPMEKCLSCHGETRKLAEKTANVKPRNPHENRHYGTEADCNICHHQHKKSQNFCLPCHERFDFVVP
;
A
#
# COMPACT_ATOMS: atom_id res chain seq x y z
N MET A 1 58.59 -1.11 -24.15
CA MET A 1 59.76 -0.71 -24.98
C MET A 1 59.30 -0.56 -26.42
N LYS A 2 59.55 0.63 -27.01
CA LYS A 2 59.52 1.01 -28.45
C LYS A 2 58.12 1.22 -29.07
N ASN A 3 57.69 2.48 -29.25
CA ASN A 3 57.99 3.45 -30.33
C ASN A 3 57.10 3.23 -31.57
N THR A 4 56.06 4.05 -31.81
CA THR A 4 56.01 5.36 -32.51
C THR A 4 56.10 5.27 -34.04
N THR A 5 55.20 6.04 -34.70
CA THR A 5 55.32 6.63 -36.05
C THR A 5 55.16 5.63 -37.21
N GLU A 6 54.15 5.75 -38.10
CA GLU A 6 54.11 6.65 -39.27
C GLU A 6 52.69 6.54 -39.86
N GLN A 7 51.88 7.60 -39.90
CA GLN A 7 51.80 8.59 -40.98
C GLN A 7 51.78 8.06 -42.43
N ARG A 8 50.63 8.31 -43.06
CA ARG A 8 50.41 8.81 -44.44
C ARG A 8 50.45 7.80 -45.60
N ARG A 9 49.25 7.59 -46.17
CA ARG A 9 48.88 7.63 -47.61
C ARG A 9 47.34 7.47 -47.61
N GLY A 10 46.50 8.47 -47.87
CA GLY A 10 46.50 9.37 -49.01
C GLY A 10 45.51 8.86 -50.06
N PHE A 11 44.20 9.00 -49.86
CA PHE A 11 43.21 8.87 -50.94
C PHE A 11 42.07 9.89 -50.77
N ARG A 12 42.35 11.07 -51.33
CA ARG A 12 41.52 11.89 -52.24
C ARG A 12 39.98 11.85 -52.03
N TYR A 13 39.45 13.02 -51.70
CA TYR A 13 38.04 13.40 -51.66
C TYR A 13 37.32 13.27 -53.02
N GLY A 14 36.03 12.88 -52.98
CA GLY A 14 35.03 13.10 -54.02
C GLY A 14 33.62 12.84 -53.46
N PRO A 15 32.62 13.74 -53.64
CA PRO A 15 31.52 13.92 -52.68
C PRO A 15 30.22 13.26 -53.14
N ALA A 16 29.51 12.56 -52.25
CA ALA A 16 28.09 12.29 -52.42
C ALA A 16 27.46 11.83 -51.10
N LEU A 17 26.73 12.77 -50.48
CA LEU A 17 25.40 12.54 -49.91
C LEU A 17 25.20 11.22 -49.15
N ILE A 18 25.55 11.18 -47.86
CA ILE A 18 24.88 10.25 -46.94
C ILE A 18 24.32 11.08 -45.79
N ALA A 19 23.00 11.07 -45.75
CA ALA A 19 22.14 11.90 -44.93
C ALA A 19 22.48 11.81 -43.44
N LEU A 20 22.54 12.98 -42.83
CA LEU A 20 22.47 13.22 -41.40
C LEU A 20 21.15 12.66 -40.86
N VAL A 21 21.15 11.42 -40.35
CA VAL A 21 20.08 10.92 -39.47
C VAL A 21 20.49 11.27 -38.04
N ILE A 22 20.16 12.49 -37.61
CA ILE A 22 20.05 12.80 -36.17
C ILE A 22 18.77 12.10 -35.70
N GLY A 23 18.93 10.83 -35.34
CA GLY A 23 17.93 10.07 -34.61
C GLY A 23 17.92 10.56 -33.16
N ILE A 24 17.02 11.49 -32.88
CA ILE A 24 16.66 11.92 -31.53
C ILE A 24 16.11 10.70 -30.78
N CYS A 25 16.98 10.00 -30.05
CA CYS A 25 16.57 9.07 -29.00
C CYS A 25 16.65 9.78 -27.65
N ALA A 26 15.91 10.88 -27.51
CA ALA A 26 15.51 11.39 -26.19
C ALA A 26 14.40 10.48 -25.64
N GLY A 27 14.74 9.21 -25.39
CA GLY A 27 13.87 8.27 -24.69
C GLY A 27 13.82 8.66 -23.22
N GLY A 28 12.88 9.54 -22.88
CA GLY A 28 12.56 9.88 -21.50
C GLY A 28 12.17 8.61 -20.74
N VAL A 29 13.01 8.22 -19.78
CA VAL A 29 12.61 7.30 -18.71
C VAL A 29 11.59 8.03 -17.85
N VAL A 30 10.31 7.88 -18.17
CA VAL A 30 9.23 8.18 -17.22
C VAL A 30 9.29 7.13 -16.12
N ALA A 31 9.94 7.47 -15.01
CA ALA A 31 9.83 6.73 -13.77
C ALA A 31 8.35 6.79 -13.33
N ALA A 32 7.62 5.70 -13.60
CA ALA A 32 6.29 5.49 -13.05
C ALA A 32 6.44 5.45 -11.52
N HIS A 33 6.10 6.56 -10.87
CA HIS A 33 5.89 6.57 -9.43
C HIS A 33 4.60 5.78 -9.20
N ALA A 34 4.72 4.52 -8.78
CA ALA A 34 3.62 3.86 -8.12
C ALA A 34 3.27 4.71 -6.90
N ALA A 35 2.16 5.44 -6.98
CA ALA A 35 1.60 6.11 -5.82
C ALA A 35 1.23 5.01 -4.83
N GLU A 36 2.08 4.83 -3.82
CA GLU A 36 1.75 4.01 -2.67
C GLU A 36 0.49 4.63 -2.07
N ALA A 37 -0.64 3.91 -2.11
CA ALA A 37 -1.84 4.32 -1.41
C ALA A 37 -1.47 4.37 0.07
N LYS A 38 -1.18 5.58 0.55
CA LYS A 38 -1.09 5.87 1.98
C LYS A 38 -2.49 5.61 2.50
N GLY A 39 -2.75 4.37 2.93
CA GLY A 39 -3.95 4.01 3.64
C GLY A 39 -4.13 5.07 4.72
N GLU A 40 -5.21 5.84 4.60
CA GLU A 40 -5.51 6.87 5.57
C GLU A 40 -5.62 6.18 6.93
N GLU A 41 -4.88 6.65 7.93
CA GLU A 41 -4.92 6.03 9.25
C GLU A 41 -6.38 6.00 9.72
N LEU A 42 -6.87 4.83 10.13
CA LEU A 42 -8.30 4.63 10.38
C LEU A 42 -8.85 5.59 11.46
N GLY A 43 -7.98 6.09 12.34
CA GLY A 43 -8.31 7.16 13.28
C GLY A 43 -8.68 8.49 12.62
N LYS A 44 -8.08 8.85 11.48
CA LYS A 44 -8.44 10.04 10.70
C LYS A 44 -9.81 9.88 10.05
N VAL A 45 -10.15 8.68 9.58
CA VAL A 45 -11.49 8.37 9.06
C VAL A 45 -12.55 8.60 10.15
N HIS A 46 -12.30 8.13 11.37
CA HIS A 46 -13.19 8.38 12.51
C HIS A 46 -13.24 9.87 12.89
N ALA A 47 -12.09 10.54 12.97
CA ALA A 47 -12.02 11.97 13.28
C ALA A 47 -12.77 12.81 12.24
N GLY A 48 -12.64 12.47 10.95
CA GLY A 48 -13.36 13.10 9.84
C GLY A 48 -14.88 12.88 9.91
N ALA A 49 -15.32 11.79 10.55
CA ALA A 49 -16.72 11.53 10.87
C ALA A 49 -17.19 12.23 12.17
N GLY A 50 -16.37 13.09 12.78
CA GLY A 50 -16.70 13.84 13.99
C GLY A 50 -16.52 13.06 15.30
N ILE A 51 -15.84 11.91 15.26
CA ILE A 51 -15.57 11.12 16.47
C ILE A 51 -14.37 11.73 17.21
N ALA A 52 -14.62 12.25 18.41
CA ALA A 52 -13.59 12.86 19.24
C ALA A 52 -12.68 11.80 19.90
N CYS A 53 -11.44 12.16 20.27
CA CYS A 53 -10.47 11.26 20.90
C CYS A 53 -11.04 10.60 22.18
N ALA A 54 -11.77 11.37 22.98
CA ALA A 54 -12.43 10.91 24.20
C ALA A 54 -13.51 9.83 23.96
N MET A 55 -14.01 9.71 22.73
CA MET A 55 -14.94 8.67 22.35
C MET A 55 -14.27 7.32 22.15
N CYS A 56 -12.93 7.21 22.16
CA CYS A 56 -12.21 5.94 22.18
C CYS A 56 -11.35 5.81 23.44
N HIS A 57 -10.61 6.87 23.80
CA HIS A 57 -9.73 6.90 24.96
C HIS A 57 -10.38 7.63 26.13
N VAL A 58 -10.46 6.97 27.30
CA VAL A 58 -11.01 7.59 28.52
C VAL A 58 -10.17 8.81 28.94
N ASP A 59 -8.84 8.69 28.89
CA ASP A 59 -7.91 9.81 28.99
C ASP A 59 -7.22 10.01 27.64
N ALA A 60 -7.65 11.04 26.90
CA ALA A 60 -7.06 11.36 25.60
C ALA A 60 -5.67 12.02 25.71
N GLN A 61 -5.28 12.53 26.87
CA GLN A 61 -3.95 13.11 27.10
C GLN A 61 -2.91 12.01 27.38
N HIS A 62 -3.33 10.89 27.96
CA HIS A 62 -2.50 9.70 28.20
C HIS A 62 -3.15 8.44 27.64
N PRO A 63 -3.26 8.33 26.31
CA PRO A 63 -4.03 7.27 25.67
C PRO A 63 -3.45 5.88 25.99
N GLN A 64 -4.32 5.00 26.46
CA GLN A 64 -4.05 3.57 26.63
C GLN A 64 -4.60 2.78 25.43
N PRO A 65 -4.14 1.54 25.20
CA PRO A 65 -4.73 0.64 24.23
C PRO A 65 -6.25 0.53 24.42
N VAL A 66 -6.98 0.61 23.32
CA VAL A 66 -8.44 0.60 23.32
C VAL A 66 -8.92 -0.85 23.20
N PRO A 67 -9.74 -1.34 24.14
CA PRO A 67 -10.25 -2.70 24.07
C PRO A 67 -11.37 -2.79 23.01
N MET A 68 -11.54 -3.99 22.44
CA MET A 68 -12.47 -4.24 21.32
C MET A 68 -13.91 -3.77 21.60
N GLU A 69 -14.37 -3.87 22.85
CA GLU A 69 -15.70 -3.48 23.29
C GLU A 69 -16.00 -2.01 22.96
N LYS A 70 -14.96 -1.16 22.93
CA LYS A 70 -15.14 0.24 22.56
C LYS A 70 -15.53 0.38 21.08
N CYS A 71 -14.95 -0.43 20.20
CA CYS A 71 -15.35 -0.52 18.80
C CYS A 71 -16.80 -1.01 18.67
N LEU A 72 -17.14 -2.07 19.42
CA LEU A 72 -18.47 -2.69 19.39
C LEU A 72 -19.57 -1.75 19.92
N SER A 73 -19.23 -0.77 20.77
CA SER A 73 -20.18 0.24 21.26
C SER A 73 -20.84 1.07 20.14
N CYS A 74 -20.21 1.14 18.95
CA CYS A 74 -20.76 1.80 17.77
C CYS A 74 -21.00 0.84 16.60
N HIS A 75 -20.11 -0.14 16.39
CA HIS A 75 -20.20 -1.07 15.26
C HIS A 75 -21.17 -2.24 15.51
N GLY A 76 -21.55 -2.47 16.76
CA GLY A 76 -22.48 -3.52 17.18
C GLY A 76 -21.82 -4.88 17.35
N GLU A 77 -22.65 -5.91 17.55
CA GLU A 77 -22.21 -7.28 17.80
C GLU A 77 -21.41 -7.87 16.63
N THR A 78 -20.36 -8.61 16.95
CA THR A 78 -19.48 -9.32 16.02
C THR A 78 -20.23 -10.21 15.02
N ARG A 79 -21.24 -10.95 15.48
CA ARG A 79 -22.06 -11.81 14.60
C ARG A 79 -22.80 -11.01 13.51
N LYS A 80 -23.31 -9.83 13.85
CA LYS A 80 -23.96 -8.94 12.86
C LYS A 80 -22.95 -8.36 11.87
N LEU A 81 -21.71 -8.11 12.31
CA LEU A 81 -20.63 -7.70 11.42
C LEU A 81 -20.22 -8.82 10.45
N ALA A 82 -20.18 -10.06 10.94
CA ALA A 82 -19.99 -11.24 10.10
C ALA A 82 -21.08 -11.36 9.04
N GLU A 83 -22.36 -11.22 9.41
CA GLU A 83 -23.47 -11.23 8.45
C GLU A 83 -23.32 -10.14 7.37
N LYS A 84 -22.96 -8.91 7.76
CA LYS A 84 -22.73 -7.80 6.83
C LYS A 84 -21.59 -8.05 5.85
N THR A 85 -20.63 -8.90 6.22
CA THR A 85 -19.44 -9.22 5.42
C THR A 85 -19.47 -10.62 4.83
N ALA A 86 -20.63 -11.29 4.85
CA ALA A 86 -20.81 -12.65 4.33
C ALA A 86 -20.45 -12.81 2.84
N ASN A 87 -20.54 -11.72 2.07
CA ASN A 87 -20.24 -11.72 0.65
C ASN A 87 -18.75 -11.49 0.33
N VAL A 88 -17.92 -11.16 1.32
CA VAL A 88 -16.47 -10.97 1.13
C VAL A 88 -15.83 -12.32 0.78
N LYS A 89 -14.99 -12.30 -0.26
CA LYS A 89 -14.29 -13.47 -0.80
C LYS A 89 -12.78 -13.33 -0.61
N PRO A 90 -12.03 -14.43 -0.52
CA PRO A 90 -12.45 -15.83 -0.67
C PRO A 90 -13.16 -16.42 0.57
N ARG A 91 -13.05 -15.76 1.72
CA ARG A 91 -13.76 -16.12 2.96
C ARG A 91 -14.21 -14.85 3.67
N ASN A 92 -15.23 -14.97 4.51
CA ASN A 92 -15.65 -13.88 5.40
C ASN A 92 -14.55 -13.58 6.44
N PRO A 93 -13.93 -12.38 6.45
CA PRO A 93 -12.86 -12.03 7.38
C PRO A 93 -13.35 -11.91 8.84
N HIS A 94 -14.63 -11.58 9.05
CA HIS A 94 -15.25 -11.49 10.37
C HIS A 94 -15.93 -12.80 10.81
N GLU A 95 -15.74 -13.88 10.06
CA GLU A 95 -16.16 -15.23 10.46
C GLU A 95 -15.13 -16.26 9.96
N ASN A 96 -14.05 -16.39 10.73
CA ASN A 96 -12.89 -17.21 10.38
C ASN A 96 -12.79 -18.46 11.29
N ARG A 97 -11.96 -19.44 10.88
CA ARG A 97 -11.84 -20.71 11.59
C ARG A 97 -11.06 -20.64 12.91
N HIS A 98 -10.24 -19.59 13.11
CA HIS A 98 -9.39 -19.48 14.28
C HIS A 98 -10.11 -18.84 15.47
N TYR A 99 -10.98 -17.86 15.18
CA TYR A 99 -11.61 -17.03 16.20
C TYR A 99 -13.14 -16.97 16.06
N GLY A 100 -13.73 -17.66 15.08
CA GLY A 100 -15.15 -17.49 14.77
C GLY A 100 -15.45 -16.04 14.41
N THR A 101 -16.34 -15.43 15.18
CA THR A 101 -16.71 -14.01 15.08
C THR A 101 -15.95 -13.11 16.06
N GLU A 102 -15.18 -13.67 16.99
CA GLU A 102 -14.61 -12.95 18.15
C GLU A 102 -13.11 -12.61 17.98
N ALA A 103 -12.64 -12.46 16.74
CA ALA A 103 -11.29 -11.94 16.52
C ALA A 103 -11.20 -10.48 17.00
N ASP A 104 -10.22 -10.15 17.83
CA ASP A 104 -10.02 -8.78 18.31
C ASP A 104 -9.83 -7.82 17.12
N CYS A 105 -10.63 -6.75 17.07
CA CYS A 105 -10.59 -5.75 16.00
C CYS A 105 -9.19 -5.19 15.75
N ASN A 106 -8.42 -4.99 16.82
CA ASN A 106 -7.11 -4.34 16.79
C ASN A 106 -6.03 -5.21 16.11
N ILE A 107 -6.29 -6.49 15.85
CA ILE A 107 -5.33 -7.36 15.15
C ILE A 107 -5.17 -6.92 13.69
N CYS A 108 -6.24 -6.38 13.09
CA CYS A 108 -6.29 -5.98 11.69
C CYS A 108 -6.49 -4.47 11.53
N HIS A 109 -7.46 -3.89 12.24
CA HIS A 109 -7.84 -2.49 12.11
C HIS A 109 -6.97 -1.64 13.06
N HIS A 110 -6.09 -0.82 12.48
CA HIS A 110 -5.17 0.02 13.24
C HIS A 110 -5.52 1.50 13.10
N GLN A 111 -5.71 2.17 14.23
CA GLN A 111 -6.24 3.53 14.25
C GLN A 111 -5.16 4.57 13.99
N HIS A 112 -3.96 4.36 14.52
CA HIS A 112 -2.85 5.33 14.50
C HIS A 112 -1.64 4.80 13.72
N LYS A 113 -1.89 3.88 12.79
CA LYS A 113 -0.94 3.38 11.79
C LYS A 113 -1.73 2.67 10.68
N LYS A 114 -1.05 2.22 9.63
CA LYS A 114 -1.68 1.45 8.55
C LYS A 114 -2.31 0.15 9.09
N SER A 115 -3.58 -0.07 8.77
CA SER A 115 -4.27 -1.35 8.99
C SER A 115 -3.58 -2.49 8.25
N GLN A 116 -3.71 -3.70 8.76
CA GLN A 116 -3.04 -4.88 8.21
C GLN A 116 -4.03 -6.02 7.99
N ASN A 117 -3.78 -6.81 6.95
CA ASN A 117 -4.44 -8.07 6.75
C ASN A 117 -3.69 -9.17 7.51
N PHE A 118 -4.16 -9.50 8.71
CA PHE A 118 -3.56 -10.52 9.56
C PHE A 118 -3.60 -11.93 8.94
N CYS A 119 -4.50 -12.19 7.99
CA CYS A 119 -4.60 -13.49 7.33
C CYS A 119 -3.47 -13.70 6.32
N LEU A 120 -2.97 -12.63 5.69
CA LEU A 120 -2.08 -12.68 4.55
C LEU A 120 -0.79 -13.50 4.76
N PRO A 121 -0.09 -13.41 5.92
CA PRO A 121 1.15 -14.16 6.14
C PRO A 121 0.99 -15.69 6.09
N CYS A 122 -0.22 -16.20 6.34
CA CYS A 122 -0.52 -17.64 6.30
C CYS A 122 -1.41 -18.02 5.10
N HIS A 123 -2.20 -17.08 4.60
CA HIS A 123 -3.13 -17.25 3.50
C HIS A 123 -2.78 -16.27 2.38
N GLU A 124 -1.73 -16.59 1.64
CA GLU A 124 -1.11 -15.72 0.62
C GLU A 124 -2.07 -15.26 -0.49
N ARG A 125 -3.22 -15.93 -0.65
CA ARG A 125 -4.26 -15.60 -1.64
C ARG A 125 -5.42 -14.78 -1.08
N PHE A 126 -5.42 -14.52 0.22
CA PHE A 126 -6.47 -13.76 0.88
C PHE A 126 -6.10 -12.29 0.81
N ASP A 127 -6.32 -11.67 -0.34
CA ASP A 127 -6.01 -10.25 -0.57
C ASP A 127 -7.16 -9.34 -0.07
N PHE A 128 -7.40 -9.37 1.24
CA PHE A 128 -8.41 -8.51 1.86
C PHE A 128 -7.90 -7.09 2.00
N VAL A 129 -8.73 -6.14 1.58
CA VAL A 129 -8.54 -4.72 1.90
C VAL A 129 -9.09 -4.47 3.30
N VAL A 130 -8.19 -4.13 4.23
CA VAL A 130 -8.56 -3.75 5.59
C VAL A 130 -8.58 -2.21 5.66
N PRO A 131 -9.72 -1.59 6.02
CA PRO A 131 -9.84 -0.15 6.24
C PRO A 131 -8.86 0.38 7.27
#